data_AF-A0A090WFY6-F1
#
_entry.id   AF-A0A090WFY6-F1
#
_cell.length_a   1.000
_cell.length_b   1.000
_cell.length_c   1.000
_cell.angle_alpha   90.00
_cell.angle_beta   90.00
_cell.angle_gamma   90.00
#
_symmetry.space_group_name_H-M   'P 1'
#
loop_
_entity.id
_entity.type
_entity.pdbx_description
1 polymer ?
#
loop_
_entity_poly.entity_id
_entity_poly.type
_entity_poly.pdbx_seq_one_letter_code
_entity_poly.pdbx_strand_id
1 'polypeptide(L)'
;MYYGTAQANGSDERLIKRGGGDVRFIYKKVKVTGAVKVNDWGPFDYHRDFNLTYPLQMSLDISTSLGKPDWFILPDTRIGIMGTWRSLNEFSPRYSPNQAEPFADQPIISPIGFPNGSEWEIRTYVHINIGK
;
A
#
# COMPACT_ATOMS: atom_id res chain seq x y z
N MET A 1 11.92 -1.59 -10.86
CA MET A 1 12.41 -2.03 -9.53
C MET A 1 13.32 -0.97 -8.95
N TYR A 2 13.41 -0.88 -7.64
CA TYR A 2 14.32 0.01 -6.92
C TYR A 2 14.75 -0.62 -5.60
N TYR A 3 15.92 -0.24 -5.10
CA TYR A 3 16.43 -0.61 -3.79
C TYR A 3 17.37 0.50 -3.31
N GLY A 4 17.25 0.91 -2.04
CA GLY A 4 18.12 1.93 -1.49
C GLY A 4 17.67 2.46 -0.14
N THR A 5 18.41 3.44 0.36
CA THR A 5 18.09 4.16 1.58
C THR A 5 17.31 5.42 1.28
N ALA A 6 16.33 5.75 2.12
CA ALA A 6 15.61 7.02 2.05
C ALA A 6 15.31 7.53 3.46
N GLN A 7 15.13 8.84 3.59
CA GLN A 7 14.70 9.49 4.83
C GLN A 7 13.36 10.19 4.61
N ALA A 8 12.56 10.25 5.68
CA ALA A 8 11.31 11.00 5.71
C ALA A 8 11.56 12.50 5.45
N ASN A 9 10.52 13.22 5.00
CA ASN A 9 10.63 14.67 4.79
C ASN A 9 10.58 15.46 6.11
N GLY A 10 9.98 14.87 7.15
CA GLY A 10 9.81 15.49 8.47
C GLY A 10 11.08 15.47 9.33
N SER A 11 10.92 15.82 10.60
CA SER A 11 12.01 15.90 11.59
C SER A 11 12.52 14.55 12.11
N ASP A 12 12.15 13.43 11.49
CA ASP A 12 12.53 12.10 11.94
C ASP A 12 13.91 11.70 11.38
N GLU A 13 14.82 11.31 12.26
CA GLU A 13 16.18 10.87 11.94
C GLU A 13 16.25 9.43 11.39
N ARG A 14 15.15 8.66 11.47
CA ARG A 14 15.13 7.25 11.08
C ARG A 14 15.25 7.07 9.56
N LEU A 15 16.43 6.62 9.13
CA LEU A 15 16.73 6.17 7.78
C LEU A 15 16.13 4.77 7.50
N ILE A 16 15.41 4.64 6.39
CA ILE A 16 14.79 3.37 5.99
C ILE A 16 15.53 2.73 4.81
N LYS A 17 15.73 1.41 4.87
CA LYS A 17 16.23 0.59 3.77
C LYS A 17 15.05 -0.05 3.06
N ARG A 18 14.68 0.50 1.91
CA ARG A 18 13.48 0.13 1.18
C ARG A 18 13.79 -0.48 -0.17
N GLY A 19 12.92 -1.37 -0.62
CA GLY A 19 12.98 -1.95 -1.94
C GLY A 19 11.59 -2.19 -2.49
N GLY A 20 11.48 -2.23 -3.81
CA GLY A 20 10.21 -2.54 -4.43
C GLY A 20 10.28 -2.69 -5.93
N GLY A 21 9.20 -3.24 -6.48
CA GLY A 21 9.06 -3.47 -7.90
C GLY A 21 7.61 -3.71 -8.26
N ASP A 22 7.28 -3.40 -9.50
CA ASP A 22 6.00 -3.72 -10.09
C ASP A 22 6.18 -4.43 -11.42
N VAL A 23 5.19 -5.26 -11.74
CA VAL A 23 5.03 -5.96 -13.01
C VAL A 23 3.68 -5.58 -13.59
N ARG A 24 3.66 -5.32 -14.90
CA ARG A 24 2.47 -4.88 -15.63
C ARG A 24 2.24 -5.79 -16.80
N PHE A 25 1.01 -6.28 -16.91
CA PHE A 25 0.54 -7.07 -18.03
C PHE A 25 -0.66 -6.38 -18.66
N ILE A 26 -0.64 -6.21 -19.98
CA ILE A 26 -1.72 -5.58 -20.74
C ILE A 26 -2.14 -6.56 -21.83
N TYR A 27 -3.41 -6.94 -21.83
CA TYR A 27 -4.00 -7.77 -22.89
C TYR A 27 -5.34 -7.22 -23.31
N LYS A 28 -5.41 -6.75 -24.56
CA LYS A 28 -6.55 -5.95 -25.03
C LYS A 28 -6.87 -4.91 -23.96
N LYS A 29 -8.15 -4.71 -23.64
CA LYS A 29 -8.64 -3.67 -22.72
C LYS A 29 -8.30 -3.93 -21.26
N VAL A 30 -7.75 -5.09 -20.90
CA VAL A 30 -7.45 -5.46 -19.51
C VAL A 30 -6.00 -5.17 -19.19
N LYS A 31 -5.78 -4.48 -18.07
CA LYS A 31 -4.47 -4.25 -17.47
C LYS A 31 -4.44 -4.88 -16.08
N VAL A 32 -3.37 -5.63 -15.82
CA VAL A 32 -3.05 -6.19 -14.51
C VAL A 32 -1.74 -5.60 -14.04
N THR A 33 -1.72 -5.03 -12.83
CA THR A 33 -0.50 -4.52 -12.20
C THR A 33 -0.29 -5.19 -10.86
N GLY A 34 0.79 -5.94 -10.72
CA GLY A 34 1.25 -6.48 -9.44
C GLY A 34 2.40 -5.63 -8.91
N ALA A 35 2.41 -5.31 -7.62
CA ALA A 35 3.54 -4.62 -7.00
C ALA A 35 3.87 -5.21 -5.62
N VAL A 36 5.18 -5.20 -5.32
CA VAL A 36 5.72 -5.61 -4.02
C VAL A 36 6.61 -4.48 -3.52
N LYS A 37 6.47 -4.12 -2.26
CA LYS A 37 7.30 -3.15 -1.55
C LYS A 37 7.72 -3.72 -0.20
N VAL A 38 8.98 -3.52 0.17
CA VAL A 38 9.57 -4.01 1.40
C VAL A 38 10.13 -2.81 2.17
N ASN A 39 9.77 -2.72 3.46
CA ASN A 39 10.14 -1.64 4.38
C ASN A 39 9.88 -0.23 3.81
N ASP A 40 8.75 -0.08 3.12
CA ASP A 40 8.42 1.15 2.40
C ASP A 40 7.30 1.92 3.08
N TRP A 41 7.25 3.22 2.83
CA TRP A 41 6.13 4.08 3.19
C TRP A 41 4.84 3.62 2.51
N GLY A 42 3.72 3.92 3.15
CA GLY A 42 2.40 3.71 2.57
C GLY A 42 2.12 4.60 1.36
N PRO A 43 0.95 4.46 0.73
CA PRO A 43 0.64 5.08 -0.55
C PRO A 43 0.40 6.60 -0.52
N PHE A 44 0.22 7.19 0.66
CA PHE A 44 -0.12 8.61 0.82
C PHE A 44 1.07 9.39 1.39
N ASP A 45 1.18 10.67 1.03
CA ASP A 45 2.31 11.54 1.39
C ASP A 45 2.55 11.61 2.90
N TYR A 46 1.48 11.59 3.71
CA TYR A 46 1.62 11.60 5.18
C TYR A 46 2.44 10.42 5.71
N HIS A 47 2.46 9.26 5.03
CA HIS A 47 3.30 8.14 5.46
C HIS A 47 4.77 8.50 5.37
N ARG A 48 5.14 9.27 4.35
CA ARG A 48 6.52 9.74 4.21
C ARG A 48 6.83 10.88 5.16
N ASP A 49 5.88 11.77 5.41
CA ASP A 49 6.09 12.92 6.29
C ASP A 49 6.23 12.52 7.76
N PHE A 50 5.42 11.56 8.22
CA PHE A 50 5.48 10.99 9.58
C PHE A 50 6.33 9.72 9.69
N ASN A 51 7.08 9.39 8.64
CA ASN A 51 7.92 8.19 8.57
C ASN A 51 7.21 6.88 8.94
N LEU A 52 5.96 6.70 8.51
CA LEU A 52 5.16 5.50 8.73
C LEU A 52 5.40 4.47 7.62
N THR A 53 5.86 3.29 8.00
CA THR A 53 6.29 2.24 7.07
C THR A 53 5.57 0.93 7.30
N TYR A 54 5.55 0.11 6.25
CA TYR A 54 5.09 -1.28 6.31
C TYR A 54 6.25 -2.22 5.97
N PRO A 55 6.48 -3.29 6.76
CA PRO A 55 7.53 -4.27 6.46
C PRO A 55 7.37 -4.93 5.08
N LEU A 56 6.14 -5.28 4.70
CA LEU A 56 5.80 -5.84 3.40
C LEU A 56 4.46 -5.29 2.93
N GLN A 57 4.40 -4.82 1.69
CA GLN A 57 3.18 -4.43 1.00
C GLN A 57 3.10 -5.16 -0.34
N MET A 58 1.97 -5.79 -0.59
CA MET A 58 1.66 -6.44 -1.86
C MET A 58 0.38 -5.85 -2.41
N SER A 59 0.38 -5.49 -3.69
CA SER A 59 -0.82 -4.99 -4.34
C SER A 59 -1.07 -5.66 -5.67
N LEU A 60 -2.34 -5.92 -5.95
CA LEU A 60 -2.82 -6.41 -7.23
C LEU A 60 -3.94 -5.49 -7.71
N ASP A 61 -3.70 -4.84 -8.85
CA ASP A 61 -4.67 -4.03 -9.58
C ASP A 61 -5.13 -4.76 -10.84
N ILE A 62 -6.44 -4.82 -11.05
CA ILE A 62 -7.06 -5.29 -12.28
C ILE A 62 -7.98 -4.19 -12.78
N SER A 63 -7.71 -3.67 -13.96
CA SER A 63 -8.50 -2.60 -14.57
C SER A 63 -8.82 -2.89 -16.03
N THR A 64 -9.95 -2.32 -16.48
CA THR A 64 -10.37 -2.36 -17.88
C THR A 64 -10.59 -0.95 -18.40
N SER A 65 -10.21 -0.72 -19.66
CA SER A 65 -10.34 0.57 -20.31
C SER A 65 -11.51 0.58 -21.31
N LEU A 66 -12.22 1.71 -21.39
CA LEU A 66 -13.32 1.89 -22.33
C LEU A 66 -12.78 2.17 -23.75
N GLY A 67 -11.64 2.85 -23.86
CA GLY A 67 -10.94 3.16 -25.12
C GLY A 67 -10.01 2.06 -25.65
N LYS A 68 -9.09 2.43 -26.55
CA LYS A 68 -8.00 1.53 -26.97
C LYS A 68 -6.91 1.56 -25.88
N PRO A 69 -6.57 0.41 -25.31
CA PRO A 69 -5.52 0.27 -24.31
C PRO A 69 -4.18 0.55 -25.00
N ASP A 70 -3.60 1.70 -24.71
CA ASP A 70 -2.32 2.10 -25.27
C ASP A 70 -1.20 1.84 -24.25
N TRP A 71 -0.01 1.51 -24.75
CA TRP A 71 1.21 1.43 -23.93
C TRP A 71 1.70 2.84 -23.55
N PHE A 72 1.25 3.87 -24.26
CA PHE A 72 1.49 5.28 -23.96
C PHE A 72 0.57 5.81 -22.84
N ILE A 73 1.07 6.79 -22.08
CA ILE A 73 0.34 7.52 -21.02
C ILE A 73 -0.67 8.50 -21.66
N LEU A 74 -1.53 8.01 -22.55
CA LEU A 74 -2.66 8.79 -23.02
C LEU A 74 -3.80 8.65 -22.01
N PRO A 75 -4.50 9.75 -21.68
CA PRO A 75 -5.59 9.68 -20.75
C PRO A 75 -6.74 8.84 -21.37
N ASP A 76 -7.13 7.77 -20.69
CA ASP A 76 -8.23 6.88 -21.07
C ASP A 76 -9.17 6.69 -19.88
N THR A 77 -10.45 6.53 -20.16
CA THR A 77 -11.44 6.23 -19.13
C THR A 77 -11.32 4.77 -18.75
N ARG A 78 -11.07 4.50 -17.47
CA ARG A 78 -10.85 3.15 -16.95
C ARG A 78 -11.58 2.92 -15.64
N ILE A 79 -11.99 1.68 -15.43
CA ILE A 79 -12.55 1.19 -14.17
C ILE A 79 -11.65 0.07 -13.67
N GLY A 80 -11.43 0.00 -12.37
CA GLY A 80 -10.57 -1.02 -11.78
C GLY A 80 -10.92 -1.36 -10.35
N ILE A 81 -10.38 -2.51 -9.92
CA ILE A 81 -10.35 -2.97 -8.55
C ILE A 81 -8.90 -3.25 -8.16
N MET A 82 -8.52 -2.76 -6.98
CA MET A 82 -7.18 -2.95 -6.44
C MET A 82 -7.28 -3.52 -5.03
N GLY A 83 -6.66 -4.68 -4.82
CA GLY A 83 -6.42 -5.25 -3.51
C GLY A 83 -5.01 -4.92 -3.05
N THR A 84 -4.85 -4.48 -1.81
CA THR A 84 -3.55 -4.31 -1.17
C THR A 84 -3.55 -5.03 0.16
N TRP A 85 -2.52 -5.84 0.38
CA TRP A 85 -2.22 -6.44 1.68
C TRP A 85 -0.95 -5.85 2.24
N ARG A 86 -0.93 -5.61 3.56
CA ARG A 86 0.24 -5.08 4.26
C ARG A 86 0.44 -5.83 5.57
N SER A 87 1.67 -6.24 5.85
CA SER A 87 2.07 -6.62 7.21
C SER A 87 2.25 -5.35 8.05
N LEU A 88 1.98 -5.41 9.35
CA LEU A 88 2.12 -4.28 10.27
C LEU A 88 3.28 -4.53 11.24
N ASN A 89 3.91 -3.45 11.70
CA ASN A 89 4.81 -3.46 12.86
C ASN A 89 4.72 -2.11 13.59
N GLU A 90 5.59 -1.88 14.57
CA GLU A 90 5.61 -0.68 15.41
C GLU A 90 5.69 0.66 14.65
N PHE A 91 6.08 0.65 13.38
CA PHE A 91 6.15 1.83 12.52
C PHE A 91 4.93 1.99 11.59
N SER A 92 3.95 1.09 11.67
CA SER A 92 2.76 1.10 10.81
C SER A 92 1.61 1.87 11.46
N PRO A 93 0.79 2.63 10.69
CA PRO A 93 -0.23 3.54 11.23
C PRO A 93 -1.31 2.89 12.12
N ARG A 94 -1.67 1.63 11.84
CA ARG A 94 -2.73 0.89 12.56
C ARG A 94 -2.16 -0.25 13.40
N TYR A 95 -0.88 -0.18 13.75
CA TYR A 95 -0.28 -1.17 14.63
C TYR A 95 -0.77 -0.95 16.06
N SER A 96 -1.56 -1.90 16.57
CA SER A 96 -2.10 -1.85 17.92
C SER A 96 -2.13 -3.28 18.50
N PRO A 97 -0.96 -3.81 18.93
CA PRO A 97 -0.85 -5.19 19.40
C PRO A 97 -1.64 -5.45 20.69
N ASN A 98 -1.98 -4.38 21.43
CA ASN A 98 -2.66 -4.45 22.73
C ASN A 98 -4.01 -3.69 22.73
N GLN A 99 -4.66 -3.50 21.58
CA GLN A 99 -5.98 -2.85 21.55
C GLN A 99 -7.00 -3.72 22.27
N ALA A 100 -7.60 -3.18 23.34
CA ALA A 100 -8.70 -3.80 24.05
C ALA A 100 -10.04 -3.21 23.61
N GLU A 101 -11.09 -4.03 23.66
CA GLU A 101 -12.46 -3.55 23.56
C GLU A 101 -12.75 -2.56 24.71
N PRO A 102 -13.58 -1.53 24.48
CA PRO A 102 -14.11 -0.73 25.58
C PRO A 102 -14.78 -1.68 26.58
N PHE A 103 -14.42 -1.57 27.86
CA PHE A 103 -14.93 -2.41 28.96
C PHE A 103 -14.40 -3.87 29.01
N ALA A 104 -13.19 -4.13 28.52
CA ALA A 104 -12.55 -5.41 28.79
C ALA A 104 -12.39 -5.66 30.32
N ASP A 105 -13.04 -6.71 30.83
CA ASP A 105 -13.02 -7.08 32.25
C ASP A 105 -11.65 -7.60 32.74
N GLN A 106 -10.70 -7.81 31.82
CA GLN A 106 -9.35 -8.28 32.11
C GLN A 106 -8.31 -7.56 31.25
N PRO A 107 -7.14 -7.19 31.82
CA PRO A 107 -6.05 -6.63 31.04
C PRO A 107 -5.53 -7.65 30.04
N ILE A 108 -5.21 -7.18 28.83
CA ILE A 108 -4.60 -8.02 27.81
C ILE A 108 -3.14 -8.24 28.19
N ILE A 109 -2.84 -9.36 28.87
CA ILE A 109 -1.48 -9.71 29.29
C ILE A 109 -1.06 -11.00 28.56
N SER A 110 -0.05 -10.90 27.68
CA SER A 110 0.62 -12.04 27.07
C SER A 110 2.10 -12.04 27.46
N PRO A 111 2.61 -13.08 28.17
CA PRO A 111 4.04 -13.21 28.49
C PRO A 111 4.95 -13.33 27.25
N ILE A 112 4.38 -13.69 26.09
CA ILE A 112 5.08 -13.87 24.82
C ILE A 112 4.73 -12.77 23.79
N GLY A 113 3.94 -11.76 24.18
CA GLY A 113 3.46 -10.70 23.28
C GLY A 113 2.36 -11.15 22.31
N PHE A 114 1.94 -10.22 21.46
CA PHE A 114 1.00 -10.47 20.34
C PHE A 114 1.75 -10.49 19.02
N PRO A 115 1.28 -11.27 18.03
CA PRO A 115 1.88 -11.24 16.71
C PRO A 115 1.68 -9.87 16.06
N ASN A 116 2.61 -9.53 15.18
CA ASN A 116 2.45 -8.42 14.25
C ASN A 116 1.17 -8.59 13.42
N GLY A 117 0.35 -7.54 13.36
CA GLY A 117 -0.92 -7.55 12.64
C GLY A 117 -0.76 -7.51 11.12
N SER A 118 -1.88 -7.55 10.41
CA SER A 118 -1.93 -7.32 8.96
C SER A 118 -3.18 -6.52 8.58
N GLU A 119 -3.11 -5.81 7.46
CA GLU A 119 -4.21 -5.01 6.93
C GLU A 119 -4.51 -5.39 5.48
N TRP A 120 -5.81 -5.42 5.14
CA TRP A 120 -6.31 -5.51 3.77
C TRP A 120 -7.03 -4.22 3.39
N GLU A 121 -6.74 -3.72 2.20
CA GLU A 121 -7.41 -2.58 1.59
C GLU A 121 -7.92 -3.00 0.22
N ILE A 122 -9.22 -2.84 -0.02
CA ILE A 122 -9.87 -3.11 -1.31
C ILE A 122 -10.44 -1.79 -1.81
N ARG A 123 -10.00 -1.37 -3.01
CA ARG A 123 -10.46 -0.14 -3.65
C ARG A 123 -11.08 -0.45 -5.00
N THR A 124 -12.23 0.14 -5.26
CA THR A 124 -12.76 0.29 -6.62
C THR A 124 -12.58 1.73 -7.05
N TYR A 125 -12.27 1.96 -8.32
CA TYR A 125 -12.08 3.30 -8.83
C TYR A 125 -12.57 3.42 -10.26
N VAL A 126 -12.92 4.65 -10.63
CA VAL A 126 -13.18 5.07 -12.01
C VAL A 126 -12.30 6.28 -12.28
N HIS A 127 -11.49 6.21 -13.33
CA HIS A 127 -10.79 7.37 -13.87
C HIS A 127 -11.53 7.80 -15.12
N ILE A 128 -11.94 9.06 -15.18
CA ILE A 128 -12.65 9.65 -16.32
C ILE A 128 -11.71 10.63 -17.01
N ASN A 129 -11.44 10.40 -18.29
CA ASN A 129 -10.82 11.41 -19.12
C ASN A 129 -11.93 12.33 -19.67
N ILE A 130 -11.82 13.64 -19.42
CA ILE A 130 -12.79 14.68 -19.81
C ILE A 130 -12.24 15.54 -20.99
N GLY A 131 -11.05 15.22 -21.53
CA GLY A 131 -10.43 15.93 -22.66
C GLY A 131 -10.86 15.38 -24.02
N LYS A 132 -11.16 16.30 -24.96
CA LYS A 132 -11.67 16.08 -26.34
C LYS A 132 -11.01 14.94 -27.11
#